data_AF-A0A927FGH3-F1
#
_entry.id   AF-A0A927FGH3-F1
#
_cell.length_a   1.000
_cell.length_b   1.000
_cell.length_c   1.000
_cell.angle_alpha   90.00
_cell.angle_beta   90.00
_cell.angle_gamma   90.00
#
_symmetry.space_group_name_H-M   'P 1'
#
loop_
_entity.id
_entity.type
_entity.pdbx_description
1 polymer ?
#
loop_
_entity_poly.entity_id
_entity_poly.type
_entity_poly.pdbx_seq_one_letter_code
_entity_poly.pdbx_strand_id
1 'polypeptide(L)'
;MAPDRPTGLSQRHRVAALLLEWTLLSSLPLLAVLMLKPQLMHWWTRVIALWSARLELPIHSFAMDTRHGRFWDTPFDGTFMPSSQTLAWTWLGLIGLWTITFFFSDRFHPLKVILRALCLIQATACIFFLVSPAHFPYTVNQHMHALLDMGFGLMLATGPMLALGWGILTPSRTQKILVPLGILAYFACMLPHKVLLHAWLLAHGSALFMPILFLSFGTLFDLWVFIALYAWLASSLPMPVKAIGEAP
;
A
#
# COMPACT_ATOMS: atom_id res chain seq x y z
N MET A 1 -28.72 42.91 -22.87
CA MET A 1 -28.39 41.63 -23.52
C MET A 1 -28.26 40.60 -22.41
N ALA A 2 -29.30 39.81 -22.17
CA ALA A 2 -29.32 38.84 -21.06
C ALA A 2 -28.52 37.59 -21.49
N PRO A 3 -27.65 37.03 -20.62
CA PRO A 3 -26.92 35.83 -20.96
C PRO A 3 -27.89 34.66 -21.14
N ASP A 4 -27.84 34.04 -22.31
CA ASP A 4 -28.60 32.84 -22.67
C ASP A 4 -28.37 31.76 -21.60
N ARG A 5 -29.42 31.43 -20.83
CA ARG A 5 -29.34 30.33 -19.87
C ARG A 5 -29.23 29.02 -20.65
N PRO A 6 -28.22 28.18 -20.37
CA PRO A 6 -28.10 26.89 -21.05
C PRO A 6 -29.40 26.10 -20.89
N THR A 7 -29.98 25.67 -22.02
CA THR A 7 -31.22 24.90 -22.05
C THR A 7 -31.03 23.61 -21.24
N GLY A 8 -32.04 23.22 -20.45
CA GLY A 8 -31.94 22.07 -19.52
C GLY A 8 -31.55 20.74 -20.18
N LEU A 9 -31.73 20.61 -21.49
CA LEU A 9 -31.27 19.46 -22.30
C LEU A 9 -29.73 19.41 -22.41
N SER A 10 -29.07 20.57 -22.58
CA SER A 10 -27.60 20.63 -22.67
C SER A 10 -26.92 20.27 -21.33
N GLN A 11 -27.56 20.62 -20.21
CA GLN A 11 -27.06 20.30 -18.88
C GLN A 11 -27.16 18.80 -18.59
N ARG A 12 -28.28 18.15 -18.95
CA ARG A 12 -28.46 16.71 -18.78
C ARG A 12 -27.43 15.89 -19.56
N HIS A 13 -27.15 16.28 -20.81
CA HIS A 13 -26.16 15.58 -21.64
C HIS A 13 -24.74 15.71 -21.06
N ARG A 14 -24.38 16.89 -20.53
CA ARG A 14 -23.08 17.11 -19.86
C ARG A 14 -22.94 16.26 -18.60
N VAL A 15 -23.97 16.21 -17.76
CA VAL A 15 -23.95 15.38 -16.54
C VAL A 15 -23.85 13.89 -16.89
N ALA A 16 -24.61 13.41 -17.87
CA ALA A 16 -24.53 12.03 -18.34
C ALA A 16 -23.14 11.67 -18.87
N ALA A 17 -22.52 12.54 -19.66
CA ALA A 17 -21.17 12.34 -20.18
C ALA A 17 -20.10 12.27 -19.06
N LEU A 18 -20.22 13.13 -18.04
CA LEU A 18 -19.31 13.11 -16.89
C LEU A 18 -19.48 11.83 -16.05
N LEU A 19 -20.72 11.40 -15.80
CA LEU A 19 -20.98 10.14 -15.07
C LEU A 19 -20.45 8.93 -15.85
N LEU A 20 -20.64 8.91 -17.17
CA LEU A 20 -20.08 7.87 -18.02
C LEU A 20 -18.54 7.87 -17.97
N GLU A 21 -17.93 9.04 -18.02
CA GLU A 21 -16.48 9.16 -17.91
C GLU A 21 -15.96 8.65 -16.56
N TRP A 22 -16.58 9.04 -15.45
CA TRP A 22 -16.19 8.60 -14.11
C TRP A 22 -16.33 7.08 -13.95
N THR A 23 -17.44 6.52 -14.43
CA THR A 23 -17.70 5.08 -14.37
C THR A 23 -16.65 4.32 -15.20
N LEU A 24 -16.29 4.81 -16.38
CA LEU A 24 -15.23 4.20 -17.20
C LEU A 24 -13.85 4.32 -16.54
N LEU A 25 -13.49 5.50 -16.02
CA LEU A 25 -12.20 5.71 -15.33
C LEU A 25 -12.07 4.85 -14.07
N SER A 26 -13.19 4.59 -13.39
CA SER A 26 -13.20 3.71 -12.22
C SER A 26 -13.18 2.22 -12.59
N SER A 27 -13.99 1.81 -13.57
CA SER A 27 -14.22 0.39 -13.87
C SER A 27 -13.14 -0.23 -14.75
N LEU A 28 -12.53 0.53 -15.68
CA LEU A 28 -11.52 -0.02 -16.60
C LEU A 28 -10.26 -0.51 -15.87
N PRO A 29 -9.63 0.25 -14.94
CA PRO A 29 -8.47 -0.24 -14.20
C PRO A 29 -8.83 -1.44 -13.32
N LEU A 30 -10.00 -1.42 -12.69
CA LEU A 30 -10.49 -2.52 -11.88
C LEU A 30 -10.66 -3.80 -12.71
N LEU A 31 -11.32 -3.70 -13.86
CA LEU A 31 -11.50 -4.83 -14.77
C LEU A 31 -10.16 -5.34 -15.29
N ALA A 32 -9.23 -4.45 -15.63
CA ALA A 32 -7.88 -4.82 -16.06
C ALA A 32 -7.15 -5.64 -14.98
N VAL A 33 -7.20 -5.21 -13.72
CA VAL A 33 -6.60 -5.95 -12.59
C VAL A 33 -7.27 -7.31 -12.40
N LEU A 34 -8.60 -7.39 -12.50
CA LEU A 34 -9.32 -8.68 -12.38
C LEU A 34 -8.99 -9.65 -13.53
N MET A 35 -8.91 -9.15 -14.76
CA MET A 35 -8.54 -9.94 -15.94
C MET A 35 -7.08 -10.40 -15.91
N LEU A 36 -6.19 -9.56 -15.38
CA LEU A 36 -4.77 -9.87 -15.22
C LEU A 36 -4.44 -10.62 -13.92
N LYS A 37 -5.45 -10.87 -13.06
CA LYS A 37 -5.26 -11.54 -11.77
C LYS A 37 -4.46 -12.85 -11.89
N PRO A 38 -4.82 -13.82 -12.76
CA PRO A 38 -4.07 -15.08 -12.80
C PRO A 38 -2.61 -14.87 -13.24
N GLN A 39 -2.35 -13.99 -14.21
CA GLN A 39 -1.00 -13.69 -14.67
C GLN A 39 -0.18 -12.98 -13.59
N LEU A 40 -0.81 -12.04 -12.87
CA LEU A 40 -0.20 -11.32 -11.76
C LEU A 40 0.17 -12.28 -10.62
N MET A 41 -0.74 -13.18 -10.26
CA MET A 41 -0.49 -14.21 -9.24
C MET A 41 0.67 -15.12 -9.64
N HIS A 42 0.69 -15.62 -10.88
CA HIS A 42 1.81 -16.44 -11.38
C HIS A 42 3.14 -15.67 -11.40
N TRP A 43 3.11 -14.38 -11.72
CA TRP A 43 4.30 -13.54 -11.70
C TRP A 43 4.80 -13.32 -10.26
N TRP A 44 3.92 -12.99 -9.32
CA TRP A 44 4.24 -12.86 -7.89
C TRP A 44 4.82 -14.15 -7.32
N THR A 45 4.21 -15.30 -7.58
CA THR A 45 4.73 -16.61 -7.14
C THR A 45 6.14 -16.85 -7.66
N ARG A 46 6.42 -16.53 -8.93
CA ARG A 46 7.76 -16.68 -9.51
C ARG A 46 8.79 -15.75 -8.85
N VAL A 47 8.43 -14.49 -8.62
CA VAL A 47 9.32 -13.51 -7.96
C VAL A 47 9.62 -13.95 -6.53
N ILE A 48 8.58 -14.34 -5.78
CA ILE A 48 8.72 -14.80 -4.40
C ILE A 48 9.56 -16.07 -4.34
N ALA A 49 9.29 -17.07 -5.19
CA ALA A 49 10.05 -18.31 -5.24
C ALA A 49 11.52 -18.10 -5.64
N LEU A 50 11.79 -17.20 -6.60
CA LEU A 50 13.14 -16.86 -7.01
C LEU A 50 13.96 -16.30 -5.85
N TRP A 51 13.41 -15.33 -5.14
CA TRP A 51 14.12 -14.67 -4.05
C TRP A 51 14.13 -15.49 -2.77
N SER A 52 13.08 -16.25 -2.46
CA SER A 52 13.07 -17.13 -1.29
C SER A 52 14.17 -18.20 -1.39
N ALA A 53 14.38 -18.77 -2.58
CA ALA A 53 15.48 -19.70 -2.84
C ALA A 53 16.86 -19.05 -2.68
N ARG A 54 17.01 -17.78 -3.10
CA ARG A 54 18.30 -17.05 -3.03
C ARG A 54 18.63 -16.52 -1.63
N LEU A 55 17.60 -16.21 -0.85
CA LEU A 55 17.73 -15.68 0.51
C LEU A 55 17.62 -16.78 1.58
N GLU A 56 17.53 -18.06 1.14
CA GLU A 56 17.37 -19.23 2.01
C GLU A 56 16.22 -19.04 3.02
N LEU A 57 15.15 -18.38 2.59
CA LEU A 57 14.01 -18.11 3.45
C LEU A 57 13.27 -19.42 3.73
N PRO A 58 12.82 -19.65 4.97
CA PRO A 58 12.04 -20.82 5.39
C PRO A 58 10.59 -20.74 4.88
N ILE A 59 10.45 -20.39 3.60
CA ILE A 59 9.20 -20.21 2.88
C ILE A 59 9.26 -21.18 1.72
N HIS A 60 9.01 -22.45 2.04
CA HIS A 60 8.94 -23.49 1.03
C HIS A 60 7.53 -23.48 0.43
N SER A 61 7.47 -23.21 -0.87
CA SER A 61 6.27 -23.28 -1.73
C SER A 61 5.07 -22.46 -1.29
N PHE A 62 5.06 -21.18 -1.64
CA PHE A 62 3.83 -20.41 -1.82
C PHE A 62 3.09 -20.94 -3.06
N ALA A 63 2.25 -21.97 -2.90
CA ALA A 63 1.34 -22.38 -3.98
C ALA A 63 0.13 -21.44 -3.96
N MET A 64 0.08 -20.50 -4.91
CA MET A 64 -1.15 -19.71 -5.14
C MET A 64 -2.21 -20.59 -5.78
N ASP A 65 -3.20 -21.04 -5.01
CA ASP A 65 -4.36 -21.70 -5.61
C ASP A 65 -5.29 -20.66 -6.26
N THR A 66 -5.31 -20.66 -7.59
CA THR A 66 -6.19 -19.80 -8.38
C THR A 66 -7.67 -20.21 -8.32
N ARG A 67 -8.03 -21.40 -7.79
CA ARG A 67 -9.38 -21.98 -7.93
C ARG A 67 -10.35 -21.63 -6.81
N HIS A 68 -9.90 -21.41 -5.58
CA HIS A 68 -10.82 -21.29 -4.43
C HIS A 68 -11.06 -19.87 -3.91
N GLY A 69 -10.53 -18.83 -4.57
CA GLY A 69 -10.68 -17.43 -4.11
C GLY A 69 -9.97 -17.12 -2.78
N ARG A 70 -9.59 -18.14 -2.01
CA ARG A 70 -8.54 -18.13 -1.00
C ARG A 70 -7.23 -18.37 -1.71
N PHE A 71 -6.32 -17.42 -1.53
CA PHE A 71 -5.16 -17.33 -2.38
C PHE A 71 -4.08 -18.39 -2.09
N TRP A 72 -4.18 -19.23 -1.05
CA TRP A 72 -3.02 -19.98 -0.54
C TRP A 72 -3.37 -21.19 0.33
N ASP A 73 -2.67 -22.31 0.12
CA ASP A 73 -2.55 -23.43 1.06
C ASP A 73 -1.05 -23.70 1.28
N THR A 74 -0.58 -23.67 2.53
CA THR A 74 0.81 -24.08 2.86
C THR A 74 0.88 -24.91 4.14
N PRO A 75 1.75 -25.92 4.23
CA PRO A 75 1.82 -26.84 5.38
C PRO A 75 2.62 -26.31 6.59
N PHE A 76 3.15 -25.09 6.56
CA PHE A 76 4.08 -24.60 7.59
C PHE A 76 3.57 -23.32 8.25
N ASP A 77 2.87 -23.47 9.38
CA ASP A 77 2.52 -22.38 10.29
C ASP A 77 3.72 -22.06 11.20
N GLY A 78 4.79 -21.53 10.60
CA GLY A 78 5.98 -21.11 11.32
C GLY A 78 5.73 -19.80 12.06
N THR A 79 5.48 -19.87 13.38
CA THR A 79 5.54 -18.69 14.25
C THR A 79 6.95 -18.58 14.84
N PHE A 80 7.75 -17.63 14.36
CA PHE A 80 9.08 -17.35 14.92
C PHE A 80 8.93 -16.62 16.26
N MET A 81 8.80 -17.38 17.35
CA MET A 81 8.69 -16.78 18.69
C MET A 81 9.97 -16.01 19.05
N PRO A 82 9.87 -14.83 19.69
CA PRO A 82 11.04 -14.08 20.09
C PRO A 82 11.80 -14.82 21.19
N SER A 83 13.12 -14.90 21.06
CA SER A 83 13.99 -15.33 22.15
C SER A 83 14.10 -14.23 23.24
N SER A 84 14.51 -14.61 24.44
CA SER A 84 14.80 -13.65 25.52
C SER A 84 15.87 -12.63 25.11
N GLN A 85 16.88 -13.08 24.34
CA GLN A 85 17.92 -12.23 23.78
C GLN A 85 17.33 -11.21 22.78
N THR A 86 16.45 -11.64 21.89
CA THR A 86 15.77 -10.76 20.92
C THR A 86 14.95 -9.68 21.64
N LEU A 87 14.21 -10.06 22.69
CA LEU A 87 13.45 -9.11 23.50
C LEU A 87 14.36 -8.10 24.21
N ALA A 88 15.47 -8.54 24.81
CA ALA A 88 16.43 -7.67 25.49
C ALA A 88 17.04 -6.64 24.54
N TRP A 89 17.52 -7.09 23.37
CA TRP A 89 18.07 -6.18 22.35
C TRP A 89 17.02 -5.22 21.80
N THR A 90 15.78 -5.68 21.63
CA THR A 90 14.68 -4.81 21.19
C THR A 90 14.42 -3.73 22.23
N TRP A 91 14.32 -4.06 23.52
CA TRP A 91 14.16 -3.06 24.58
C TRP A 91 15.29 -2.03 24.62
N LEU A 92 16.54 -2.48 24.53
CA LEU A 92 17.69 -1.58 24.45
C LEU A 92 17.60 -0.65 23.23
N GLY A 93 17.23 -1.18 22.07
CA GLY A 93 17.00 -0.41 20.86
C GLY A 93 15.87 0.62 21.02
N LEU A 94 14.77 0.27 21.69
CA LEU A 94 13.65 1.18 21.95
C LEU A 94 14.05 2.31 22.88
N ILE A 95 14.73 2.01 23.99
CA ILE A 95 15.22 3.02 24.93
C ILE A 95 16.21 3.95 24.24
N GLY A 96 17.14 3.39 23.46
CA GLY A 96 18.12 4.16 22.69
C GLY A 96 17.45 5.08 21.68
N LEU A 97 16.55 4.54 20.84
CA LEU A 97 15.83 5.31 19.82
C LEU A 97 14.97 6.42 20.44
N TRP A 98 14.24 6.09 21.51
CA TRP A 98 13.45 7.06 22.27
C TRP A 98 14.34 8.18 22.83
N THR A 99 15.49 7.83 23.41
CA THR A 99 16.44 8.79 23.97
C THR A 99 17.00 9.72 22.89
N ILE A 100 17.36 9.17 21.72
CA ILE A 100 17.85 9.94 20.57
C ILE A 100 16.83 11.01 20.15
N THR A 101 15.53 10.72 20.23
CA THR A 101 14.50 11.71 19.86
C THR A 101 14.46 12.96 20.73
N PHE A 102 15.07 12.96 21.93
CA PHE A 102 15.18 14.17 22.75
C PHE A 102 16.18 15.18 22.19
N PHE A 103 17.17 14.72 21.41
CA PHE A 103 18.18 15.58 20.80
C PHE A 103 17.73 16.17 19.46
N PHE A 104 16.52 15.84 18.99
CA PHE A 104 15.97 16.41 17.75
C PHE A 104 15.52 17.86 17.96
N SER A 105 15.98 18.76 17.09
CA SER A 105 15.49 20.14 17.01
C SER A 105 14.02 20.22 16.60
N ASP A 106 13.34 21.33 16.88
CA ASP A 106 11.93 21.57 16.54
C ASP A 106 11.59 21.37 15.05
N ARG A 107 12.56 21.58 14.15
CA ARG A 107 12.40 21.29 12.72
C ARG A 107 12.02 19.83 12.42
N PHE A 108 12.48 18.89 13.24
CA PHE A 108 12.23 17.46 13.08
C PHE A 108 11.07 16.97 13.96
N HIS A 109 10.21 17.87 14.45
CA HIS A 109 9.07 17.50 15.28
C HIS A 109 8.17 16.40 14.66
N PRO A 110 7.84 16.42 13.35
CA PRO A 110 7.03 15.35 12.77
C PRO A 110 7.70 13.97 12.88
N LEU A 111 9.00 13.89 12.59
CA LEU A 111 9.78 12.66 12.68
C LEU A 111 9.90 12.19 14.14
N LYS A 112 10.11 13.10 15.07
CA LYS A 112 10.15 12.83 16.51
C LYS A 112 8.87 12.16 17.00
N VAL A 113 7.71 12.67 16.59
CA VAL A 113 6.41 12.10 16.96
C VAL A 113 6.23 10.71 16.35
N ILE A 114 6.55 10.52 15.07
CA ILE A 114 6.44 9.23 14.40
C ILE A 114 7.34 8.18 15.07
N LEU A 115 8.62 8.48 15.29
CA LEU A 115 9.55 7.54 15.93
C LEU A 115 9.09 7.15 17.33
N ARG A 116 8.60 8.11 18.12
CA ARG A 116 8.05 7.82 19.45
C ARG A 116 6.81 6.94 19.38
N ALA A 117 5.89 7.21 18.46
CA ALA A 117 4.72 6.37 18.26
C ALA A 117 5.12 4.93 17.90
N LEU A 118 6.07 4.75 16.97
CA LEU A 118 6.61 3.44 16.61
C LEU A 118 7.26 2.75 17.82
N CYS A 119 8.04 3.47 18.63
CA CYS A 119 8.61 2.91 19.85
C CYS A 119 7.55 2.40 20.82
N LEU A 120 6.45 3.14 21.01
CA LEU A 120 5.34 2.73 21.88
C LEU A 120 4.66 1.47 21.34
N ILE A 121 4.41 1.40 20.03
CA ILE A 121 3.81 0.22 19.39
C ILE A 121 4.72 -1.01 19.53
N GLN A 122 6.03 -0.85 19.39
CA GLN A 122 6.94 -1.98 19.61
C GLN A 122 7.03 -2.38 21.08
N ALA A 123 6.98 -1.40 21.99
CA ALA A 123 6.99 -1.67 23.41
C ALA A 123 5.76 -2.49 23.82
N THR A 124 4.57 -2.21 23.28
CA THR A 124 3.38 -3.04 23.53
C THR A 124 3.55 -4.46 23.01
N ALA A 125 4.17 -4.65 21.84
CA ALA A 125 4.53 -5.98 21.34
C ALA A 125 5.50 -6.71 22.29
N CYS A 126 6.54 -6.03 22.78
CA CYS A 126 7.48 -6.59 23.76
C CYS A 126 6.77 -7.01 25.05
N ILE A 127 5.88 -6.16 25.59
CA ILE A 127 5.08 -6.46 26.78
C ILE A 127 4.19 -7.69 26.52
N PHE A 128 3.53 -7.75 25.36
CA PHE A 128 2.68 -8.89 25.00
C PHE A 128 3.48 -10.21 25.02
N PHE A 129 4.64 -10.25 24.36
CA PHE A 129 5.47 -11.46 24.31
C PHE A 129 6.17 -11.80 25.63
N LEU A 130 6.28 -10.85 26.58
CA LEU A 130 6.71 -11.13 27.95
C LEU A 130 5.60 -11.76 28.80
N VAL A 131 4.35 -11.32 28.62
CA VAL A 131 3.22 -11.73 29.48
C VAL A 131 2.51 -12.97 28.94
N SER A 132 2.30 -13.04 27.62
CA SER A 132 1.41 -14.02 27.00
C SER A 132 1.88 -14.48 25.61
N PRO A 133 3.12 -14.97 25.47
CA PRO A 133 3.67 -15.35 24.17
C PRO A 133 2.84 -16.46 23.49
N ALA A 134 2.33 -17.43 24.25
CA ALA A 134 1.58 -18.57 23.72
C ALA A 134 0.22 -18.21 23.07
N HIS A 135 -0.29 -17.00 23.34
CA HIS A 135 -1.58 -16.54 22.80
C HIS A 135 -1.43 -15.68 21.54
N PHE A 136 -0.23 -15.60 20.95
CA PHE A 136 -0.03 -14.85 19.72
C PHE A 136 -0.83 -15.48 18.57
N PRO A 137 -1.84 -14.78 17.99
CA PRO A 137 -2.82 -15.43 17.12
C PRO A 137 -2.41 -15.45 15.64
N TYR A 138 -1.26 -14.85 15.29
CA TYR A 138 -0.84 -14.67 13.91
C TYR A 138 0.38 -15.54 13.59
N THR A 139 0.33 -16.19 12.43
CA THR A 139 1.51 -16.86 11.85
C THR A 139 2.17 -15.96 10.82
N VAL A 140 3.45 -16.19 10.53
CA VAL A 140 4.18 -15.41 9.51
C VAL A 140 3.48 -15.52 8.16
N ASN A 141 2.97 -16.70 7.86
CA ASN A 141 2.27 -16.95 6.63
C ASN A 141 0.95 -16.17 6.53
N GLN A 142 0.13 -16.19 7.60
CA GLN A 142 -1.09 -15.37 7.67
C GLN A 142 -0.79 -13.86 7.49
N HIS A 143 0.29 -13.37 8.08
CA HIS A 143 0.73 -11.98 7.90
C HIS A 143 1.13 -11.69 6.45
N MET A 144 1.84 -12.61 5.78
CA MET A 144 2.21 -12.45 4.36
C MET A 144 0.98 -12.45 3.45
N HIS A 145 0.00 -13.32 3.73
CA HIS A 145 -1.27 -13.36 3.02
C HIS A 145 -2.04 -12.07 3.17
N ALA A 146 -2.17 -11.57 4.40
CA ALA A 146 -2.83 -10.30 4.68
C ALA A 146 -2.20 -9.15 3.88
N LEU A 147 -0.88 -9.11 3.76
CA LEU A 147 -0.19 -8.06 2.98
C LEU A 147 -0.49 -8.13 1.48
N LEU A 148 -0.51 -9.32 0.89
CA LEU A 148 -0.84 -9.48 -0.53
C LEU A 148 -2.32 -9.18 -0.79
N ASP A 149 -3.22 -9.65 0.07
CA ASP A 149 -4.66 -9.44 -0.07
C ASP A 149 -5.00 -7.95 0.05
N MET A 150 -4.45 -7.26 1.05
CA MET A 150 -4.68 -5.83 1.21
C MET A 150 -4.03 -5.00 0.10
N GLY A 151 -2.82 -5.37 -0.33
CA GLY A 151 -2.14 -4.73 -1.45
C GLY A 151 -2.90 -4.89 -2.77
N PHE A 152 -3.39 -6.10 -3.05
CA PHE A 152 -4.27 -6.37 -4.19
C PHE A 152 -5.60 -5.61 -4.07
N GLY A 153 -6.17 -5.54 -2.86
CA GLY A 153 -7.34 -4.71 -2.57
C GLY A 153 -7.12 -3.24 -2.91
N LEU A 154 -5.94 -2.69 -2.61
CA LEU A 154 -5.57 -1.33 -2.98
C LEU A 154 -5.40 -1.16 -4.51
N MET A 155 -4.86 -2.17 -5.20
CA MET A 155 -4.82 -2.17 -6.68
C MET A 155 -6.23 -2.11 -7.27
N LEU A 156 -7.20 -2.85 -6.72
CA LEU A 156 -8.60 -2.77 -7.13
C LEU A 156 -9.22 -1.40 -6.83
N ALA A 157 -8.88 -0.81 -5.67
CA ALA A 157 -9.36 0.51 -5.26
C ALA A 157 -8.75 1.68 -6.07
N THR A 158 -7.63 1.46 -6.77
CA THR A 158 -6.91 2.48 -7.55
C THR A 158 -7.82 3.18 -8.57
N GLY A 159 -8.64 2.43 -9.31
CA GLY A 159 -9.58 3.00 -10.29
C GLY A 159 -10.57 3.98 -9.65
N PRO A 160 -11.39 3.53 -8.67
CA PRO A 160 -12.28 4.41 -7.92
C PRO A 160 -11.59 5.63 -7.30
N MET A 161 -10.42 5.44 -6.67
CA MET A 161 -9.68 6.53 -6.02
C MET A 161 -9.22 7.60 -7.02
N LEU A 162 -8.73 7.18 -8.20
CA LEU A 162 -8.31 8.11 -9.25
C LEU A 162 -9.51 8.79 -9.93
N ALA A 163 -10.62 8.08 -10.13
CA ALA A 163 -11.84 8.65 -10.69
C ALA A 163 -12.37 9.81 -9.84
N LEU A 164 -12.35 9.67 -8.51
CA LEU A 164 -12.71 10.75 -7.57
C LEU A 164 -11.79 11.97 -7.70
N GLY A 165 -10.47 11.76 -7.85
CA GLY A 165 -9.50 12.85 -7.99
C GLY A 165 -9.60 13.58 -9.33
N TRP A 166 -9.81 12.84 -10.41
CA TRP A 166 -9.82 13.41 -11.77
C TRP A 166 -11.08 14.15 -12.15
N GLY A 167 -12.20 13.88 -11.47
CA GLY A 167 -13.38 14.71 -11.55
C GLY A 167 -13.10 16.20 -11.28
N ILE A 168 -12.10 16.48 -10.46
CA ILE A 168 -11.68 17.84 -10.08
C ILE A 168 -10.59 18.37 -11.02
N LEU A 169 -9.60 17.54 -11.37
CA LEU A 169 -8.39 17.99 -12.07
C LEU A 169 -8.50 18.03 -13.60
N THR A 170 -9.53 17.41 -14.20
CA THR A 170 -9.77 17.41 -15.66
C THR A 170 -8.51 17.14 -16.53
N PRO A 171 -7.73 16.06 -16.25
CA PRO A 171 -6.48 15.80 -16.96
C PRO A 171 -6.71 15.42 -18.44
N SER A 172 -5.62 15.45 -19.22
CA SER A 172 -5.63 15.01 -20.62
C SER A 172 -6.00 13.53 -20.76
N ARG A 173 -6.51 13.13 -21.94
CA ARG A 173 -6.90 11.72 -22.22
C ARG A 173 -5.74 10.75 -22.02
N THR A 174 -4.53 11.15 -22.38
CA THR A 174 -3.32 10.32 -22.22
C THR A 174 -3.03 10.06 -20.75
N GLN A 175 -3.12 11.09 -19.90
CA GLN A 175 -2.90 10.96 -18.46
C GLN A 175 -3.97 10.10 -17.78
N LYS A 176 -5.22 10.13 -18.27
CA LYS A 176 -6.30 9.24 -17.80
C LYS A 176 -5.99 7.74 -17.98
N ILE A 177 -5.03 7.40 -18.85
CA ILE A 177 -4.63 6.01 -19.13
C ILE A 177 -3.27 5.69 -18.52
N LEU A 178 -2.25 6.54 -18.75
CA LEU A 178 -0.88 6.24 -18.32
C LEU A 178 -0.74 6.17 -16.80
N VAL A 179 -1.56 6.92 -16.07
CA VAL A 179 -1.43 7.10 -14.63
C VAL A 179 -1.94 5.90 -13.84
N PRO A 180 -3.16 5.38 -14.08
CA PRO A 180 -3.61 4.15 -13.45
C PRO A 180 -2.66 3.02 -13.82
N LEU A 181 -2.21 2.95 -15.07
CA LEU A 181 -1.26 1.93 -15.50
C LEU A 181 0.07 2.04 -14.75
N GLY A 182 0.61 3.25 -14.58
CA GLY A 182 1.84 3.47 -13.82
C GLY A 182 1.73 3.09 -12.35
N ILE A 183 0.62 3.48 -11.69
CA ILE A 183 0.34 3.13 -10.29
C ILE A 183 0.14 1.61 -10.15
N LEU A 184 -0.64 1.00 -11.03
CA LEU A 184 -0.86 -0.44 -11.02
C LEU A 184 0.42 -1.22 -11.31
N ALA A 185 1.26 -0.76 -12.24
CA ALA A 185 2.55 -1.37 -12.53
C ALA A 185 3.49 -1.26 -11.32
N TYR A 186 3.52 -0.10 -10.65
CA TYR A 186 4.27 0.08 -9.42
C TYR A 186 3.85 -0.93 -8.35
N PHE A 187 2.55 -1.02 -8.04
CA PHE A 187 2.06 -1.97 -7.03
C PHE A 187 2.24 -3.41 -7.44
N ALA A 188 1.98 -3.74 -8.71
CA ALA A 188 2.25 -5.05 -9.26
C ALA A 188 3.69 -5.44 -8.95
N CYS A 189 4.67 -4.59 -9.27
CA CYS A 189 6.07 -4.87 -9.03
C CYS A 189 6.46 -4.89 -7.54
N MET A 190 6.00 -3.93 -6.75
CA MET A 190 6.48 -3.71 -5.39
C MET A 190 5.93 -4.72 -4.37
N LEU A 191 4.66 -5.14 -4.51
CA LEU A 191 4.00 -6.02 -3.53
C LEU A 191 4.75 -7.33 -3.23
N PRO A 192 5.20 -8.14 -4.21
CA PRO A 192 5.93 -9.37 -3.89
C PRO A 192 7.29 -9.08 -3.22
N HIS A 193 7.96 -7.98 -3.57
CA HIS A 193 9.21 -7.58 -2.92
C HIS A 193 8.99 -7.13 -1.48
N LYS A 194 7.87 -6.47 -1.20
CA LYS A 194 7.47 -6.08 0.15
C LYS A 194 7.20 -7.29 1.05
N VAL A 195 6.51 -8.29 0.51
CA VAL A 195 6.31 -9.59 1.18
C VAL A 195 7.63 -10.27 1.48
N LEU A 196 8.54 -10.32 0.49
CA LEU A 196 9.88 -10.88 0.67
C LEU A 196 10.67 -10.13 1.75
N LEU A 197 10.57 -8.80 1.80
CA LEU A 197 11.21 -7.99 2.83
C LEU A 197 10.66 -8.35 4.23
N HIS A 198 9.34 -8.43 4.37
CA HIS A 198 8.74 -8.81 5.66
C HIS A 198 9.12 -10.23 6.06
N ALA A 199 9.07 -11.17 5.12
CA ALA A 199 9.51 -12.54 5.31
C ALA A 199 10.96 -12.62 5.80
N TRP A 200 11.87 -11.89 5.14
CA TRP A 200 13.28 -11.86 5.50
C TRP A 200 13.50 -11.24 6.89
N LEU A 201 12.84 -10.11 7.19
CA LEU A 201 12.93 -9.47 8.50
C LEU A 201 12.38 -10.35 9.63
N LEU A 202 11.29 -11.10 9.37
CA LEU A 202 10.69 -11.97 10.37
C LEU A 202 11.46 -13.27 10.57
N ALA A 203 12.11 -13.79 9.53
CA ALA A 203 12.99 -14.95 9.62
C ALA A 203 14.24 -14.65 10.48
N HIS A 204 14.78 -13.44 10.40
CA HIS A 204 15.99 -13.04 11.15
C HIS A 204 15.70 -12.35 12.48
N GLY A 205 14.53 -11.71 12.63
CA GLY A 205 14.13 -10.99 13.83
C GLY A 205 13.29 -11.85 14.76
N SER A 206 11.99 -11.89 14.47
CA SER A 206 10.95 -12.74 15.08
C SER A 206 9.57 -12.14 14.77
N ALA A 207 8.50 -12.84 15.15
CA ALA A 207 7.13 -12.34 15.14
C ALA A 207 6.93 -11.04 15.93
N LEU A 208 7.87 -10.69 16.84
CA LEU A 208 7.88 -9.44 17.61
C LEU A 208 7.80 -8.18 16.73
N PHE A 209 8.31 -8.23 15.50
CA PHE A 209 8.34 -7.08 14.58
C PHE A 209 7.10 -6.98 13.68
N MET A 210 6.20 -7.97 13.68
CA MET A 210 5.01 -7.96 12.82
C MET A 210 4.17 -6.68 12.94
N PRO A 211 3.88 -6.13 14.14
CA PRO A 211 3.03 -4.94 14.26
C PRO A 211 3.66 -3.70 13.61
N ILE A 212 4.96 -3.44 13.85
CA ILE A 212 5.66 -2.33 13.23
C ILE A 212 5.75 -2.51 11.71
N LEU A 213 6.07 -3.72 11.24
CA LEU A 213 6.14 -4.00 9.81
C LEU A 213 4.78 -3.78 9.15
N PHE A 214 3.71 -4.25 9.77
CA PHE A 214 2.35 -4.05 9.28
C PHE A 214 1.97 -2.56 9.21
N LEU A 215 2.31 -1.78 10.24
CA LEU A 215 1.95 -0.35 10.24
C LEU A 215 2.83 0.49 9.30
N SER A 216 4.15 0.26 9.32
CA SER A 216 5.13 1.12 8.66
C SER A 216 5.42 0.72 7.22
N PHE A 217 5.22 -0.57 6.90
CA PHE A 217 5.50 -1.17 5.58
C PHE A 217 4.33 -2.03 5.08
N GLY A 218 3.16 -1.98 5.73
CA GLY A 218 1.94 -2.63 5.22
C GLY A 218 1.12 -1.72 4.32
N THR A 219 -0.19 -1.88 4.35
CA THR A 219 -1.14 -1.19 3.45
C THR A 219 -1.19 0.31 3.68
N LEU A 220 -0.93 0.77 4.92
CA LEU A 220 -0.87 2.19 5.22
C LEU A 220 0.26 2.86 4.43
N PHE A 221 1.44 2.23 4.38
CA PHE A 221 2.55 2.71 3.56
C PHE A 221 2.19 2.71 2.07
N ASP A 222 1.54 1.65 1.59
CA ASP A 222 1.07 1.58 0.20
C ASP A 222 0.13 2.75 -0.12
N LEU A 223 -0.78 3.10 0.80
CA LEU A 223 -1.66 4.25 0.65
C LEU A 223 -0.89 5.57 0.60
N TRP A 224 0.12 5.77 1.45
CA TRP A 224 0.99 6.95 1.39
C TRP A 224 1.73 7.05 0.06
N VAL A 225 2.25 5.93 -0.45
CA VAL A 225 2.90 5.89 -1.77
C VAL A 225 1.89 6.22 -2.87
N PHE A 226 0.68 5.66 -2.82
CA PHE A 226 -0.38 6.00 -3.74
C PHE A 226 -0.66 7.52 -3.74
N ILE A 227 -0.83 8.12 -2.55
CA ILE A 227 -1.08 9.55 -2.39
C ILE A 227 0.10 10.36 -2.94
N ALA A 228 1.33 9.95 -2.66
CA ALA A 228 2.53 10.64 -3.14
C ALA A 228 2.64 10.59 -4.68
N LEU A 229 2.44 9.41 -5.28
CA LEU A 229 2.43 9.23 -6.73
C LEU A 229 1.31 10.05 -7.38
N TYR A 230 0.11 10.03 -6.78
CA TYR A 230 -1.01 10.83 -7.22
C TYR A 230 -0.71 12.33 -7.15
N ALA A 231 -0.18 12.82 -6.02
CA ALA A 231 0.12 14.24 -5.81
C ALA A 231 1.23 14.72 -6.74
N TRP A 232 2.30 13.93 -6.88
CA TRP A 232 3.40 14.23 -7.82
C TRP A 232 2.89 14.38 -9.25
N LEU A 233 2.05 13.44 -9.67
CA LEU A 233 1.46 13.51 -11.00
C LEU A 233 0.46 14.67 -11.14
N ALA A 234 -0.39 14.92 -10.14
CA ALA A 234 -1.32 16.04 -10.15
C ALA A 234 -0.58 17.38 -10.29
N SER A 235 0.60 17.51 -9.66
CA SER A 235 1.46 18.69 -9.80
C SER A 235 2.07 18.86 -11.20
N SER A 236 2.09 17.79 -12.01
CA SER A 236 2.62 17.80 -13.38
C SER A 236 1.54 18.14 -14.43
N LEU A 237 0.28 18.35 -14.01
CA LEU A 237 -0.78 18.77 -14.92
C LEU A 237 -0.58 20.24 -15.32
N PRO A 238 -0.60 20.59 -16.62
CA PRO A 238 -0.52 21.97 -17.03
C PRO A 238 -1.73 22.73 -16.47
N MET A 239 -1.47 23.75 -15.66
CA MET A 239 -2.51 24.68 -15.23
C MET A 239 -3.08 25.35 -16.48
N PRO A 240 -4.42 25.41 -16.65
CA PRO A 240 -4.98 26.29 -17.66
C PRO A 240 -4.56 27.71 -17.27
N VAL A 241 -3.63 28.29 -18.05
CA VAL A 241 -3.31 29.71 -17.98
C VAL A 241 -4.58 30.42 -18.41
N LYS A 242 -5.44 30.75 -17.45
CA LYS A 242 -6.47 31.74 -17.67
C LYS A 242 -5.70 33.05 -17.81
N ALA A 243 -5.52 33.53 -19.04
CA ALA A 243 -4.96 34.84 -19.28
C ALA A 243 -5.77 35.85 -18.46
N ILE A 244 -5.16 36.36 -17.39
CA ILE A 244 -5.69 37.50 -16.65
C ILE A 244 -5.38 38.69 -17.55
N GLY A 245 -6.37 39.11 -18.34
CA GLY A 245 -6.29 40.37 -19.07
C GLY A 245 -6.51 40.27 -20.58
N GLU A 246 -7.65 39.75 -21.00
CA GLU A 246 -8.37 40.38 -22.12
C GLU A 246 -9.81 40.59 -21.65
N ALA A 247 -10.06 41.81 -21.16
CA ALA A 247 -11.38 42.38 -20.98
C ALA A 247 -11.72 43.20 -22.25
N PRO A 248 -13.01 43.47 -22.50
CA PRO A 248 -13.67 43.48 -23.82
C PRO A 248 -13.23 44.57 -24.80
#